data_AF-A0A1E5L0Y6-F1
#
_entry.id   AF-A0A1E5L0Y6-F1
#
_cell.length_a   1.000
_cell.length_b   1.000
_cell.length_c   1.000
_cell.angle_alpha   90.00
_cell.angle_beta   90.00
_cell.angle_gamma   90.00
#
_symmetry.space_group_name_H-M   'P 1'
#
loop_
_entity.id
_entity.type
_entity.pdbx_description
1 polymer ?
#
loop_
_entity_poly.entity_id
_entity_poly.type
_entity_poly.pdbx_seq_one_letter_code
_entity_poly.pdbx_strand_id
1 'polypeptide(L)'
;MVDLTELGLMTGAEASERWGFNASYIKQMWAKYPNKFLKGSIVTIGNVNKPTIVISRQGMEYLTKKTEQEANAECWKVIVLKDSNIVNELVVHSEKEAHIRMMRLVREYAEGVGITSKNIPKSKYLDAAKKNRGIKFDYGLTFYYKKDC
;
A
#
# COMPACT_ATOMS: atom_id res chain seq x y z
N MET A 1 -3.80 27.34 19.37
CA MET A 1 -3.90 27.55 17.90
C MET A 1 -4.02 26.18 17.28
N VAL A 2 -4.98 25.96 16.37
CA VAL A 2 -5.15 24.65 15.70
C VAL A 2 -4.24 24.63 14.47
N ASP A 3 -3.31 23.66 14.40
CA ASP A 3 -2.49 23.46 13.21
C ASP A 3 -3.20 22.52 12.23
N LEU A 4 -3.54 23.04 11.05
CA LEU A 4 -4.23 22.27 10.01
C LEU A 4 -3.38 21.13 9.44
N THR A 5 -2.05 21.24 9.51
CA THR A 5 -1.12 20.21 9.02
C THR A 5 -1.09 18.98 9.93
N GLU A 6 -1.36 19.17 11.23
CA GLU A 6 -1.41 18.09 12.21
C GLU A 6 -2.73 17.31 12.17
N LEU A 7 -3.80 17.91 11.64
CA LEU A 7 -5.12 17.28 11.55
C LEU A 7 -5.20 16.09 10.57
N GLY A 8 -4.15 15.90 9.74
CA GLY A 8 -4.09 14.81 8.77
C GLY A 8 -5.30 14.82 7.82
N LEU A 9 -5.69 16.00 7.34
CA LEU A 9 -6.79 16.16 6.40
C LEU A 9 -6.41 15.56 5.05
N MET A 10 -7.35 14.85 4.44
CA MET A 10 -7.18 14.22 3.14
C MET A 10 -8.51 14.21 2.38
N THR A 11 -8.44 14.16 1.05
CA THR A 11 -9.64 13.96 0.25
C THR A 11 -10.22 12.58 0.50
N GLY A 12 -11.53 12.40 0.31
CA GLY A 12 -12.17 11.10 0.50
C GLY A 12 -11.57 10.00 -0.39
N ALA A 13 -11.06 10.35 -1.57
CA ALA A 13 -10.34 9.43 -2.45
C ALA A 13 -9.01 8.99 -1.84
N GLU A 14 -8.16 9.93 -1.44
CA GLU A 14 -6.87 9.65 -0.79
C GLU A 14 -7.05 8.87 0.52
N ALA A 15 -8.05 9.22 1.34
CA ALA A 15 -8.39 8.48 2.55
C ALA A 15 -8.74 7.03 2.25
N SER A 16 -9.58 6.80 1.24
CA SER A 16 -9.99 5.44 0.86
C SER A 16 -8.77 4.61 0.47
N GLU A 17 -7.89 5.15 -0.39
CA GLU A 17 -6.69 4.44 -0.86
C GLU A 17 -5.68 4.18 0.26
N ARG A 18 -5.50 5.14 1.18
CA ARG A 18 -4.60 4.99 2.33
C ARG A 18 -5.03 3.85 3.27
N TRP A 19 -6.34 3.56 3.33
CA TRP A 19 -6.91 2.45 4.10
C TRP A 19 -7.13 1.17 3.28
N GLY A 20 -6.65 1.11 2.03
CA GLY A 20 -6.80 -0.08 1.18
C GLY A 20 -8.21 -0.28 0.62
N PHE A 21 -9.00 0.79 0.52
CA PHE A 21 -10.31 0.76 -0.14
C PHE A 21 -10.25 1.41 -1.53
N ASN A 22 -11.23 1.09 -2.37
CA ASN A 22 -11.44 1.79 -3.63
C ASN A 22 -11.65 3.29 -3.40
N ALA A 23 -11.09 4.15 -4.26
CA ALA A 23 -11.18 5.62 -4.15
C ALA A 23 -12.61 6.17 -3.95
N SER A 24 -13.64 5.44 -4.37
CA SER A 24 -15.05 5.83 -4.19
C SER A 24 -15.65 5.46 -2.83
N TYR A 25 -14.96 4.71 -1.98
CA TYR A 25 -15.47 4.16 -0.72
C TYR A 25 -16.06 5.23 0.20
N ILE A 26 -15.30 6.29 0.51
CA ILE A 26 -15.80 7.35 1.41
C ILE A 26 -17.00 8.08 0.82
N LYS A 27 -17.00 8.32 -0.49
CA LYS A 27 -18.15 8.94 -1.17
C LYS A 27 -19.41 8.09 -1.03
N GLN A 28 -19.29 6.77 -1.22
CA GLN A 28 -20.41 5.84 -1.08
C GLN A 28 -20.89 5.75 0.37
N MET A 29 -19.96 5.68 1.32
CA MET A 29 -20.26 5.61 2.75
C MET A 29 -20.93 6.88 3.25
N TRP A 30 -20.47 8.05 2.82
CA TRP A 30 -21.07 9.33 3.19
C TRP A 30 -22.50 9.48 2.66
N ALA A 31 -22.75 9.02 1.43
CA ALA A 31 -24.09 9.04 0.83
C ALA A 31 -25.06 8.07 1.52
N LYS A 32 -24.61 6.87 1.89
CA LYS A 32 -25.48 5.81 2.44
C LYS A 32 -25.61 5.86 3.97
N TYR A 33 -24.53 6.19 4.66
CA TYR A 33 -24.41 6.06 6.13
C TYR A 33 -23.70 7.27 6.75
N PRO A 34 -24.22 8.50 6.58
CA PRO A 34 -23.57 9.70 7.13
C PRO A 34 -23.41 9.64 8.66
N ASN A 35 -24.34 8.96 9.35
CA ASN A 35 -24.33 8.82 10.81
C ASN A 35 -23.18 7.94 11.34
N LYS A 36 -22.47 7.19 10.48
CA LYS A 36 -21.31 6.39 10.89
C LYS A 36 -20.03 7.21 11.05
N PHE A 37 -20.03 8.44 10.54
CA PHE A 37 -18.87 9.32 10.64
C PHE A 37 -18.87 10.07 11.96
N LEU A 38 -17.67 10.30 12.49
CA LEU A 38 -17.50 11.13 13.67
C LEU A 38 -17.90 12.57 13.32
N LYS A 39 -18.78 13.18 14.13
CA LYS A 39 -19.27 14.55 13.90
C LYS A 39 -18.09 15.52 13.82
N GLY A 40 -18.05 16.34 12.76
CA GLY A 40 -16.98 17.32 12.52
C GLY A 40 -15.69 16.74 11.94
N SER A 41 -15.60 15.42 11.71
CA SER A 41 -14.41 14.79 11.10
C SER A 41 -14.46 14.72 9.58
N ILE A 42 -15.64 14.94 8.98
CA ILE A 42 -15.87 14.91 7.53
C ILE A 42 -16.67 16.14 7.12
N VAL A 43 -16.31 16.72 5.98
CA VAL A 43 -16.99 17.87 5.41
C VAL A 43 -16.94 17.80 3.89
N THR A 44 -17.89 18.46 3.25
CA THR A 44 -17.90 18.65 1.80
C THR A 44 -17.57 20.10 1.49
N ILE A 45 -16.57 20.32 0.63
CA ILE A 45 -16.10 21.65 0.24
C ILE A 45 -16.03 21.77 -1.30
N GLY A 46 -15.98 23.00 -1.80
CA GLY A 46 -15.83 23.29 -3.23
C GLY A 46 -17.14 23.65 -3.93
N ASN A 47 -17.17 23.50 -5.26
CA ASN A 47 -18.30 23.91 -6.08
C ASN A 47 -19.50 22.99 -5.85
N VAL A 48 -20.70 23.56 -5.77
CA VAL A 48 -21.98 22.84 -5.64
C VAL A 48 -22.12 21.71 -6.67
N ASN A 49 -21.62 21.92 -7.89
CA ASN A 49 -21.69 20.94 -8.99
C ASN A 49 -20.59 19.88 -8.94
N LYS A 50 -19.49 20.12 -8.22
CA LYS A 50 -18.36 19.19 -8.06
C LYS A 50 -17.80 19.26 -6.63
N PRO A 51 -18.56 18.75 -5.65
CA PRO A 51 -18.14 18.75 -4.26
C PRO A 51 -16.96 17.80 -4.03
N THR A 52 -15.96 18.26 -3.27
CA THR A 52 -14.87 17.43 -2.75
C THR A 52 -15.16 17.08 -1.30
N ILE A 53 -15.15 15.79 -1.00
CA ILE A 53 -15.26 15.30 0.37
C ILE A 53 -13.87 15.35 0.99
N VAL A 54 -13.75 15.96 2.16
CA VAL A 54 -12.54 16.00 2.97
C VAL A 54 -12.82 15.35 4.30
N ILE A 55 -11.91 14.49 4.75
CA ILE A 55 -12.02 13.76 6.02
C ILE A 55 -10.68 13.84 6.75
N SER A 56 -10.72 13.92 8.09
CA SER A 56 -9.52 13.83 8.91
C SER A 56 -9.08 12.37 9.10
N ARG A 57 -7.79 12.16 9.40
CA ARG A 57 -7.28 10.85 9.83
C ARG A 57 -8.14 10.25 10.94
N GLN A 58 -8.46 11.03 11.97
CA GLN A 58 -9.30 10.58 13.08
C GLN A 58 -10.70 10.13 12.63
N GLY A 59 -11.28 10.80 11.63
CA GLY A 59 -12.56 10.40 11.03
C GLY A 59 -12.49 9.03 10.35
N MET A 60 -11.40 8.77 9.63
CA MET A 60 -11.13 7.47 9.00
C MET A 60 -10.93 6.36 10.04
N GLU A 61 -10.14 6.62 11.07
CA GLU A 61 -9.89 5.66 12.15
C GLU A 61 -11.17 5.32 12.91
N TYR A 62 -12.01 6.33 13.18
CA TYR A 62 -13.31 6.11 13.80
C TYR A 62 -14.25 5.27 12.93
N LEU A 63 -14.28 5.54 11.62
CA LEU A 63 -15.14 4.83 10.67
C LEU A 63 -14.72 3.36 10.51
N THR A 64 -13.41 3.13 10.37
CA THR A 64 -12.84 1.82 10.02
C THR A 64 -12.45 0.98 11.23
N LYS A 65 -12.38 1.60 12.42
CA LYS A 65 -11.86 1.00 13.65
C LYS A 65 -10.41 0.51 13.53
N LYS A 66 -9.65 1.09 12.60
CA LYS A 66 -8.24 0.79 12.34
C LYS A 66 -7.47 2.08 12.13
N THR A 67 -6.28 2.16 12.72
CA THR A 67 -5.30 3.20 12.41
C THR A 67 -4.83 3.09 10.97
N GLU A 68 -4.28 4.19 10.41
CA GLU A 68 -3.66 4.17 9.08
C GLU A 68 -2.56 3.09 9.00
N GLN A 69 -1.83 2.87 10.09
CA GLN A 69 -0.78 1.86 10.19
C GLN A 69 -1.35 0.44 10.16
N GLU A 70 -2.38 0.16 10.95
CA GLU A 70 -3.04 -1.15 10.98
C GLU A 70 -3.71 -1.50 9.65
N ALA A 71 -4.31 -0.51 8.97
CA ALA A 71 -4.88 -0.73 7.65
C ALA A 71 -3.81 -1.10 6.61
N ASN A 72 -2.57 -0.61 6.78
CA ASN A 72 -1.45 -0.89 5.90
C ASN A 72 -0.58 -2.08 6.35
N ALA A 73 -0.82 -2.63 7.54
CA ALA A 73 0.04 -3.63 8.16
C ALA A 73 -0.02 -5.00 7.47
N GLU A 74 -0.98 -5.32 6.60
CA GLU A 74 -0.98 -6.61 5.89
C GLU A 74 -1.01 -6.44 4.37
N CYS A 75 -0.78 -5.21 3.92
CA CYS A 75 -0.87 -4.85 2.51
C CYS A 75 0.37 -5.24 1.71
N TRP A 76 1.49 -5.60 2.33
CA TRP A 76 2.73 -5.83 1.59
C TRP A 76 2.99 -7.32 1.44
N LYS A 77 3.31 -7.72 0.22
CA LYS A 77 3.64 -9.10 -0.11
C LYS A 77 4.97 -9.18 -0.82
N VAL A 78 5.79 -10.14 -0.44
CA VAL A 78 6.98 -10.57 -1.18
C VAL A 78 6.61 -11.84 -1.93
N ILE A 79 6.82 -11.84 -3.24
CA ILE A 79 6.45 -12.93 -4.15
C ILE A 79 7.70 -13.39 -4.88
N VAL A 80 7.88 -14.71 -4.92
CA VAL A 80 8.88 -15.38 -5.74
C VAL A 80 8.16 -16.18 -6.81
N LEU A 81 8.48 -15.90 -8.07
CA LEU A 81 7.99 -16.63 -9.23
C LEU A 81 9.10 -17.48 -9.81
N LYS A 82 8.78 -18.71 -10.22
CA LYS A 82 9.60 -19.55 -11.10
C LYS A 82 8.76 -19.97 -12.29
N ASP A 83 9.23 -19.66 -13.50
CA ASP A 83 8.51 -19.95 -14.74
C ASP A 83 7.05 -19.45 -14.69
N SER A 84 6.88 -18.22 -14.18
CA SER A 84 5.59 -17.54 -13.96
C SER A 84 4.68 -18.14 -12.87
N ASN A 85 5.10 -19.19 -12.16
CA ASN A 85 4.35 -19.78 -11.05
C ASN A 85 4.82 -19.23 -9.71
N ILE A 86 3.90 -18.91 -8.80
CA ILE A 86 4.22 -18.51 -7.42
C ILE A 86 4.80 -19.73 -6.69
N VAL A 87 6.06 -19.62 -6.28
CA VAL A 87 6.74 -20.65 -5.48
C VAL A 87 6.91 -20.25 -4.02
N ASN A 88 6.82 -18.95 -3.73
CA ASN A 88 6.84 -18.43 -2.36
C ASN A 88 6.06 -17.11 -2.30
N GLU A 89 5.22 -16.96 -1.28
CA GLU A 89 4.48 -15.74 -0.95
C GLU A 89 4.61 -15.48 0.54
N LEU A 90 5.07 -14.28 0.92
CA LEU A 90 5.20 -13.85 2.30
C LEU A 90 4.49 -12.51 2.50
N VAL A 91 3.56 -12.45 3.43
CA VAL A 91 2.91 -11.21 3.88
C VAL A 91 3.83 -10.52 4.89
N VAL A 92 3.98 -9.20 4.77
CA VAL A 92 4.81 -8.35 5.61
C VAL A 92 4.13 -7.02 5.89
N HIS A 93 4.62 -6.29 6.89
CA HIS A 93 3.88 -5.16 7.45
C HIS A 93 4.29 -3.77 6.94
N SER A 94 5.31 -3.69 6.07
CA SER A 94 5.75 -2.44 5.48
C SER A 94 6.54 -2.64 4.19
N GLU A 95 6.64 -1.59 3.38
CA GLU A 95 7.50 -1.59 2.18
C GLU A 95 8.97 -1.89 2.54
N LYS A 96 9.47 -1.28 3.62
CA LYS A 96 10.84 -1.46 4.08
C LYS A 96 11.11 -2.92 4.44
N GLU A 97 10.17 -3.54 5.16
CA GLU A 97 10.28 -4.96 5.50
C GLU A 97 10.19 -5.83 4.24
N ALA A 98 9.29 -5.53 3.31
CA ALA A 98 9.17 -6.23 2.03
C ALA A 98 10.48 -6.19 1.24
N HIS A 99 11.11 -5.02 1.17
CA HIS A 99 12.40 -4.85 0.51
C HIS A 99 13.51 -5.68 1.18
N ILE A 100 13.62 -5.62 2.52
CA ILE A 100 14.63 -6.37 3.28
C ILE A 100 14.44 -7.88 3.08
N ARG A 101 13.20 -8.37 3.19
CA ARG A 101 12.86 -9.79 3.02
C ARG A 101 13.12 -10.27 1.59
N MET A 102 12.74 -9.49 0.58
CA MET A 102 13.03 -9.78 -0.82
C MET A 102 14.55 -9.85 -1.05
N MET A 103 15.31 -8.86 -0.59
CA MET A 103 16.77 -8.84 -0.76
C MET A 103 17.46 -10.01 -0.04
N ARG A 104 16.92 -10.46 1.09
CA ARG A 104 17.41 -11.66 1.79
C ARG A 104 17.20 -12.91 0.93
N LEU A 105 16.00 -13.14 0.40
CA LEU A 105 15.72 -14.28 -0.48
C LEU A 105 16.59 -14.26 -1.74
N VAL A 106 16.83 -13.07 -2.29
CA VAL A 106 17.73 -12.88 -3.44
C VAL A 106 19.17 -13.27 -3.10
N ARG A 107 19.66 -12.92 -1.90
CA ARG A 107 21.01 -13.30 -1.45
C ARG A 107 21.11 -14.81 -1.20
N GLU A 108 20.14 -15.40 -0.52
CA GLU A 108 20.08 -16.84 -0.26
C GLU A 108 20.11 -17.63 -1.59
N TYR A 109 19.37 -17.17 -2.61
CA TYR A 109 19.44 -17.74 -3.95
C TYR A 109 20.83 -17.54 -4.59
N ALA A 110 21.35 -16.31 -4.58
CA ALA A 110 22.63 -15.98 -5.20
C ALA A 110 23.80 -16.81 -4.62
N GLU A 111 23.83 -16.97 -3.29
CA GLU A 111 24.80 -17.83 -2.60
C GLU A 111 24.66 -19.30 -3.04
N GLY A 112 23.42 -19.80 -3.13
CA GLY A 112 23.13 -21.17 -3.56
C GLY A 112 23.56 -21.50 -5.00
N VAL A 113 23.66 -20.49 -5.88
CA VAL A 113 24.11 -20.65 -7.28
C VAL A 113 25.52 -20.08 -7.55
N GLY A 114 26.24 -19.65 -6.52
CA GLY A 114 27.61 -19.15 -6.64
C GLY A 114 27.74 -17.74 -7.23
N ILE A 115 26.68 -16.94 -7.23
CA ILE A 115 26.70 -15.54 -7.66
C ILE A 115 27.25 -14.66 -6.52
N THR A 116 28.30 -13.90 -6.80
CA THR A 116 28.84 -12.93 -5.83
C THR A 116 27.89 -11.76 -5.62
N SER A 117 27.89 -11.18 -4.41
CA SER A 117 27.02 -10.05 -4.03
C SER A 117 27.14 -8.82 -4.94
N LYS A 118 28.31 -8.60 -5.56
CA LYS A 118 28.56 -7.53 -6.53
C LYS A 118 27.79 -7.71 -7.85
N ASN A 119 27.44 -8.96 -8.18
CA ASN A 119 26.75 -9.33 -9.41
C ASN A 119 25.23 -9.45 -9.22
N ILE A 120 24.71 -9.20 -8.01
CA ILE A 120 23.27 -9.16 -7.77
C ILE A 120 22.70 -7.92 -8.47
N PRO A 121 21.73 -8.07 -9.40
CA PRO A 121 21.13 -6.93 -10.07
C PRO A 121 20.45 -5.99 -9.08
N LYS A 122 20.45 -4.69 -9.38
CA LYS A 122 19.69 -3.71 -8.58
C LYS A 122 18.18 -3.93 -8.76
N SER A 123 17.42 -3.77 -7.67
CA SER A 123 15.97 -3.83 -7.75
C SER A 123 15.41 -2.67 -8.59
N LYS A 124 14.50 -3.00 -9.51
CA LYS A 124 13.83 -2.05 -10.41
C LYS A 124 12.33 -2.31 -10.44
N TYR A 125 11.57 -1.37 -11.00
CA TYR A 125 10.17 -1.63 -11.30
C TYR A 125 10.06 -2.68 -12.40
N LEU A 126 9.40 -3.79 -12.09
CA LEU A 126 9.06 -4.83 -13.05
C LEU A 126 7.72 -4.52 -13.73
N ASP A 127 6.82 -3.88 -12.98
CA ASP A 127 5.57 -3.30 -13.48
C ASP A 127 5.37 -1.96 -12.76
N ALA A 128 5.55 -0.86 -13.49
CA ALA A 128 5.44 0.49 -12.93
C ALA A 128 3.98 0.85 -12.59
N ALA A 129 3.02 0.35 -13.36
CA ALA A 129 1.60 0.62 -13.14
C ALA A 129 1.10 -0.06 -11.85
N LYS A 130 1.57 -1.29 -11.60
CA LYS A 130 1.26 -2.04 -10.38
C LYS A 130 2.23 -1.77 -9.22
N LYS A 131 3.21 -0.90 -9.42
CA LYS A 131 4.30 -0.60 -8.47
C LYS A 131 5.03 -1.87 -7.98
N ASN A 132 5.10 -2.91 -8.81
CA ASN A 132 5.83 -4.13 -8.49
C ASN A 132 7.33 -3.86 -8.63
N ARG A 133 8.07 -3.92 -7.52
CA ARG A 133 9.51 -3.68 -7.52
C ARG A 133 10.26 -4.95 -7.17
N GLY A 134 11.26 -5.29 -7.97
CA GLY A 134 11.92 -6.59 -7.87
C GLY A 134 13.17 -6.76 -8.73
N ILE A 135 13.64 -8.00 -8.75
CA ILE A 135 14.79 -8.49 -9.51
C ILE A 135 14.34 -9.71 -10.30
N LYS A 136 14.66 -9.73 -11.58
CA LYS A 136 14.46 -10.89 -12.46
C LYS A 136 15.83 -11.48 -12.77
N PHE A 137 15.97 -12.77 -12.52
CA PHE A 137 17.14 -13.56 -12.90
C PHE A 137 16.86 -14.28 -14.22
N ASP A 138 17.94 -14.81 -14.82
CA ASP A 138 17.83 -15.72 -15.95
C ASP A 138 17.07 -17.00 -15.54
N TYR A 139 16.54 -17.73 -16.51
CA TYR A 139 15.77 -18.98 -16.28
C TYR A 139 14.45 -18.80 -15.51
N GLY A 140 13.75 -17.68 -15.74
CA GLY A 140 12.35 -17.52 -15.33
C GLY A 140 12.13 -17.23 -13.85
N LEU A 141 13.18 -17.01 -13.05
CA LEU A 141 13.09 -16.72 -11.63
C LEU A 141 12.93 -15.21 -11.38
N THR A 142 11.92 -14.81 -10.62
CA THR A 142 11.63 -13.40 -10.32
C THR A 142 11.31 -13.23 -8.84
N PHE A 143 11.99 -12.30 -8.18
CA PHE A 143 11.71 -11.86 -6.81
C PHE A 143 11.15 -10.45 -6.88
N TYR A 144 9.97 -10.21 -6.31
CA TYR A 144 9.45 -8.86 -6.23
C TYR A 144 8.59 -8.69 -4.99
N TYR A 145 8.32 -7.45 -4.63
CA TYR A 145 7.29 -7.13 -3.67
C TYR A 145 6.26 -6.19 -4.28
N LYS A 146 5.03 -6.28 -3.78
CA LYS A 146 3.91 -5.42 -4.17
C LYS A 146 3.08 -5.05 -2.95
N LYS A 147 2.33 -3.95 -3.11
CA LYS A 147 1.23 -3.61 -2.21
C LYS A 147 -0.04 -4.26 -2.79
N ASP A 148 -0.70 -5.12 -2.02
CA ASP A 148 -1.87 -5.92 -2.39
C ASP A 148 -2.96 -5.73 -1.33
N CYS A 149 -3.51 -4.52 -1.32
CA CYS A 149 -4.81 -4.15 -0.79
C CYS A 149 -5.49 -3.27 -1.85
#